data_AF-A0A3B0XYB2-F1
#
_entry.id   AF-A0A3B0XYB2-F1
#
_cell.length_a   1.000
_cell.length_b   1.000
_cell.length_c   1.000
_cell.angle_alpha   90.00
_cell.angle_beta   90.00
_cell.angle_gamma   90.00
#
_symmetry.space_group_name_H-M   'P 1'
#
loop_
_entity.id
_entity.type
_entity.pdbx_description
1 polymer ?
#
loop_
_entity_poly.entity_id
_entity_poly.type
_entity_poly.pdbx_seq_one_letter_code
_entity_poly.pdbx_strand_id
1 'polypeptide(L)'
;MVNTRAGTLMAGLFVALSFSGQATALTVYDIIQLSEKNYRDDDILALIKATDSAFGLKAGDITRLMELGVSENVIQAMLKAVPEEAVATPGKVYQGYTSAADPSESATAPSEHVVTAQSGSGAVLAGGRIAYAPFNESGVGRHHHSVVTLAGLQLLILRDEGSFSSVAARAAAVVKRLGEVAVANPGTFRTGHTPEGDAVMFYEENAQNPTTILNVSHADARAYQRRSGRTVTSALLAAYWSDLLSDYWSIALNSTTPLRLSDVHEGEALNALFEQWSKSADSGASRLADASQLLPPQAQQHLLQLATRVPHDFTVREPHRQK
;
A
#
# COMPACT_ATOMS: atom_id res chain seq x y z
N MET A 1 1.00 64.34 54.97
CA MET A 1 1.94 64.98 54.02
C MET A 1 2.60 63.88 53.19
N VAL A 2 2.45 63.99 51.87
CA VAL A 2 3.27 63.37 50.80
C VAL A 2 3.12 61.86 50.51
N ASN A 3 2.47 61.62 49.36
CA ASN A 3 2.42 60.42 48.49
C ASN A 3 3.80 59.84 48.13
N THR A 4 3.88 58.55 47.79
CA THR A 4 4.52 58.12 46.52
C THR A 4 4.00 56.74 46.07
N ARG A 5 3.47 56.69 44.84
CA ARG A 5 3.09 55.49 44.09
C ARG A 5 4.32 54.93 43.35
N ALA A 6 4.44 53.61 43.25
CA ALA A 6 5.30 52.97 42.24
C ALA A 6 4.49 51.86 41.56
N GLY A 7 4.14 52.09 40.30
CA GLY A 7 3.40 51.16 39.46
C GLY A 7 4.35 50.20 38.74
N THR A 8 4.02 48.91 38.78
CA THR A 8 4.73 47.84 38.06
C THR A 8 4.04 47.61 36.72
N LEU A 9 4.73 47.94 35.63
CA LEU A 9 4.32 47.63 34.26
C LEU A 9 4.55 46.14 33.97
N MET A 10 3.47 45.38 33.82
CA MET A 10 3.51 44.03 33.21
C MET A 10 3.62 44.19 31.69
N ALA A 11 4.79 43.92 31.13
CA ALA A 11 4.97 43.73 29.70
C ALA A 11 4.56 42.30 29.34
N GLY A 12 3.36 42.13 28.79
CA GLY A 12 2.87 40.86 28.25
C GLY A 12 3.49 40.56 26.90
N LEU A 13 4.33 39.52 26.83
CA LEU A 13 4.86 38.95 25.59
C LEU A 13 3.84 37.95 25.03
N PHE A 14 2.98 38.40 24.12
CA PHE A 14 2.11 37.51 23.33
C PHE A 14 2.91 36.93 22.16
N VAL A 15 3.38 35.68 22.31
CA VAL A 15 3.94 34.88 21.22
C VAL A 15 2.78 34.18 20.51
N ALA A 16 2.29 34.77 19.42
CA ALA A 16 1.36 34.12 18.50
C ALA A 16 2.12 33.13 17.60
N LEU A 17 2.20 31.87 18.01
CA LEU A 17 2.69 30.77 17.17
C LEU A 17 1.59 30.36 16.19
N SER A 18 1.60 30.95 15.01
CA SER A 18 0.79 30.50 13.88
C SER A 18 1.41 29.23 13.28
N PHE A 19 1.10 28.08 13.88
CA PHE A 19 1.32 26.80 13.22
C PHE A 19 0.26 26.63 12.13
N SER A 20 0.62 26.95 10.88
CA SER A 20 -0.15 26.56 9.70
C SER A 20 0.02 25.06 9.46
N GLY A 21 -0.59 24.25 10.33
CA GLY A 21 -0.76 22.83 10.08
C GLY A 21 -1.73 22.68 8.92
N GLN A 22 -1.26 22.18 7.77
CA GLN A 22 -2.17 21.74 6.73
C GLN A 22 -2.97 20.57 7.29
N ALA A 23 -4.25 20.80 7.58
CA ALA A 23 -5.16 19.74 7.98
C ALA A 23 -5.26 18.78 6.80
N THR A 24 -4.79 17.55 6.99
CA THR A 24 -4.87 16.51 5.95
C THR A 24 -6.32 16.04 5.84
N ALA A 25 -6.86 16.04 4.62
CA ALA A 25 -8.18 15.48 4.34
C ALA A 25 -8.28 14.03 4.84
N LEU A 26 -9.38 13.72 5.52
CA LEU A 26 -9.73 12.38 5.98
C LEU A 26 -10.15 11.51 4.81
N THR A 27 -9.80 10.23 4.90
CA THR A 27 -10.24 9.19 3.97
C THR A 27 -11.43 8.43 4.57
N VAL A 28 -12.14 7.66 3.72
CA VAL A 28 -13.21 6.74 4.16
C VAL A 28 -12.70 5.77 5.24
N TYR A 29 -11.44 5.33 5.12
CA TYR A 29 -10.82 4.42 6.07
C TYR A 29 -10.58 5.06 7.43
N ASP A 30 -10.20 6.34 7.48
CA ASP A 30 -10.01 7.06 8.74
C ASP A 30 -11.34 7.17 9.51
N ILE A 31 -12.44 7.41 8.79
CA ILE A 31 -13.79 7.46 9.40
C ILE A 31 -14.15 6.10 10.01
N ILE A 32 -13.93 4.99 9.30
CA ILE A 32 -14.19 3.64 9.81
C ILE A 32 -13.39 3.39 11.09
N GLN A 33 -12.09 3.71 11.09
CA GLN A 33 -11.27 3.56 12.30
C GLN A 33 -11.73 4.41 13.47
N LEU A 34 -12.16 5.65 13.22
CA LEU A 34 -12.66 6.53 14.27
C LEU A 34 -13.96 5.95 14.87
N SER A 35 -14.87 5.46 14.04
CA SER A 35 -16.09 4.78 14.49
C SER A 35 -15.78 3.50 15.28
N GLU A 36 -14.88 2.65 14.81
CA GLU A 36 -14.44 1.43 15.53
C GLU A 36 -13.80 1.74 16.89
N LYS A 37 -13.09 2.87 17.00
CA LYS A 37 -12.51 3.36 18.26
C LYS A 37 -13.52 4.07 19.17
N ASN A 38 -14.81 4.02 18.83
CA ASN A 38 -15.90 4.67 19.57
C ASN A 38 -15.73 6.18 19.74
N TYR A 39 -15.14 6.86 18.74
CA TYR A 39 -15.23 8.33 18.69
C TYR A 39 -16.69 8.73 18.55
N ARG A 40 -17.07 9.83 19.21
CA ARG A 40 -18.44 10.33 19.11
C ARG A 40 -18.67 10.87 17.71
N ASP A 41 -19.86 10.66 17.17
CA ASP A 41 -20.27 11.21 15.87
C ASP A 41 -19.99 12.72 15.77
N ASP A 42 -20.30 13.49 16.82
CA ASP A 42 -20.05 14.94 16.88
C ASP A 42 -18.57 15.29 16.62
N ASP A 43 -17.64 14.47 17.14
CA ASP A 43 -16.20 14.67 16.98
C ASP A 43 -15.76 14.31 15.55
N ILE A 44 -16.29 13.22 15.00
CA ILE A 44 -16.02 12.81 13.61
C ILE A 44 -16.54 13.86 12.63
N LEU A 45 -17.74 14.38 12.85
CA LEU A 45 -18.35 15.45 12.06
C LEU A 45 -17.52 16.74 12.12
N ALA A 46 -17.02 17.10 13.31
CA ALA A 46 -16.13 18.25 13.47
C ALA A 46 -14.83 18.09 12.69
N LEU A 47 -14.25 16.87 12.68
CA LEU A 47 -13.04 16.56 11.91
C LEU A 47 -13.28 16.64 10.40
N ILE A 48 -14.38 16.06 9.89
CA ILE A 48 -14.76 16.15 8.46
C ILE A 48 -14.82 17.62 8.03
N LYS A 49 -15.46 18.47 8.83
CA LYS A 49 -15.60 19.90 8.54
C LYS A 49 -14.27 20.66 8.64
N ALA A 50 -13.44 20.35 9.63
CA ALA A 50 -12.18 21.05 9.87
C ALA A 50 -11.12 20.74 8.80
N THR A 51 -11.23 19.58 8.14
CA THR A 51 -10.26 19.08 7.14
C THR A 51 -10.70 19.31 5.70
N ASP A 52 -11.91 19.85 5.50
CA ASP A 52 -12.53 20.03 4.18
C ASP A 52 -12.47 18.73 3.34
N SER A 53 -12.77 17.61 4.00
CA SER A 53 -12.62 16.29 3.40
C SER A 53 -13.72 16.02 2.37
N ALA A 54 -13.35 15.67 1.14
CA ALA A 54 -14.29 15.25 0.11
C ALA A 54 -14.27 13.72 -0.08
N PHE A 55 -15.45 13.09 -0.12
CA PHE A 55 -15.58 11.64 -0.22
C PHE A 55 -16.28 11.22 -1.51
N GLY A 56 -15.61 10.41 -2.34
CA GLY A 56 -16.18 9.84 -3.57
C GLY A 56 -17.05 8.60 -3.31
N LEU A 57 -18.07 8.71 -2.46
CA LEU A 57 -18.93 7.58 -2.08
C LEU A 57 -19.93 7.21 -3.20
N LYS A 58 -20.14 5.90 -3.39
CA LYS A 58 -21.19 5.33 -4.25
C LYS A 58 -22.33 4.77 -3.39
N ALA A 59 -23.48 4.52 -4.00
CA ALA A 59 -24.65 3.96 -3.31
C ALA A 59 -24.34 2.65 -2.56
N GLY A 60 -23.51 1.76 -3.14
CA GLY A 60 -23.10 0.51 -2.48
C GLY A 60 -22.18 0.70 -1.27
N ASP A 61 -21.48 1.83 -1.17
CA ASP A 61 -20.59 2.11 -0.04
C ASP A 61 -21.36 2.46 1.24
N ILE A 62 -22.59 2.97 1.11
CA ILE A 62 -23.44 3.37 2.25
C ILE A 62 -23.77 2.15 3.11
N THR A 63 -24.28 1.07 2.51
CA THR A 63 -24.61 -0.17 3.23
C THR A 63 -23.39 -0.73 3.94
N ARG A 64 -22.24 -0.75 3.26
CA ARG A 64 -20.99 -1.24 3.83
C ARG A 64 -20.51 -0.39 5.01
N LEU A 65 -20.63 0.93 4.93
CA LEU A 65 -20.24 1.83 6.04
C LEU A 65 -21.12 1.62 7.28
N MET A 66 -22.44 1.43 7.08
CA MET A 66 -23.34 1.09 8.18
C MET A 66 -23.00 -0.25 8.83
N GLU A 67 -22.70 -1.27 8.02
CA GLU A 67 -22.26 -2.60 8.51
C GLU A 67 -20.94 -2.53 9.31
N LEU A 68 -20.07 -1.59 8.95
CA LEU A 68 -18.82 -1.30 9.65
C LEU A 68 -18.99 -0.35 10.85
N GLY A 69 -20.23 -0.07 11.27
CA GLY A 69 -20.53 0.71 12.47
C GLY A 69 -20.39 2.22 12.30
N VAL A 70 -20.21 2.73 11.08
CA VAL A 70 -20.26 4.17 10.81
C VAL A 70 -21.71 4.63 10.88
N SER A 71 -21.99 5.66 11.67
CA SER A 71 -23.36 6.14 11.85
C SER A 71 -23.91 6.82 10.60
N GLU A 72 -25.23 6.75 10.42
CA GLU A 72 -25.94 7.41 9.33
C GLU A 72 -25.65 8.92 9.27
N ASN A 73 -25.53 9.58 10.43
CA ASN A 73 -25.21 11.01 10.50
C ASN A 73 -23.84 11.33 9.90
N VAL A 74 -22.84 10.49 10.19
CA VAL A 74 -21.49 10.62 9.64
C VAL A 74 -21.50 10.34 8.14
N ILE A 75 -22.19 9.29 7.68
CA ILE A 75 -22.32 8.96 6.25
C ILE A 75 -22.95 10.12 5.48
N GLN A 76 -24.02 10.73 6.02
CA GLN A 76 -24.65 11.90 5.39
C GLN A 76 -23.72 13.10 5.32
N ALA A 77 -22.87 13.32 6.33
CA ALA A 77 -21.87 14.37 6.28
C ALA A 77 -20.80 14.09 5.22
N MET A 78 -20.35 12.84 5.08
CA MET A 78 -19.42 12.43 4.03
C MET A 78 -20.02 12.67 2.63
N LEU A 79 -21.31 12.36 2.43
CA LEU A 79 -22.01 12.60 1.15
C LEU A 79 -22.19 14.09 0.84
N LYS A 80 -22.40 14.92 1.87
CA LYS A 80 -22.55 16.38 1.73
C LYS A 80 -21.22 17.10 1.53
N ALA A 81 -20.11 16.48 1.91
CA ALA A 81 -18.79 17.02 1.68
C ALA A 81 -18.40 16.82 0.20
N VAL A 82 -19.04 17.62 -0.65
CA VAL A 82 -18.77 17.71 -2.08
C VAL A 82 -17.45 18.44 -2.24
N PRO A 83 -16.51 17.92 -3.05
CA PRO A 83 -15.31 18.69 -3.37
C PRO A 83 -15.77 20.03 -3.95
N GLU A 84 -15.34 21.13 -3.36
CA GLU A 84 -15.49 22.43 -4.00
C GLU A 84 -14.77 22.30 -5.34
N GLU A 85 -15.56 22.15 -6.43
CA GLU A 85 -15.02 22.02 -7.78
C GLU A 85 -14.04 23.17 -7.94
N ALA A 86 -12.75 22.83 -8.02
CA ALA A 86 -11.70 23.81 -8.16
C ALA A 86 -12.05 24.64 -9.40
N VAL A 87 -12.61 25.83 -9.15
CA VAL A 87 -13.16 26.70 -10.18
C VAL A 87 -12.02 26.94 -11.14
N ALA A 88 -12.10 26.29 -12.30
CA ALA A 88 -11.10 26.38 -13.34
C ALA A 88 -10.92 27.86 -13.64
N THR A 89 -9.76 28.40 -13.27
CA THR A 89 -9.44 29.81 -13.51
C THR A 89 -9.54 30.03 -15.02
N PRO A 90 -10.40 30.94 -15.51
CA PRO A 90 -10.59 31.14 -16.93
C PRO A 90 -9.39 31.89 -17.48
N GLY A 91 -8.46 31.19 -18.13
CA GLY A 91 -7.28 31.88 -18.65
C GLY A 91 -6.21 30.99 -19.28
N LYS A 92 -6.53 30.32 -20.39
CA LYS A 92 -5.72 30.30 -21.62
C LYS A 92 -6.44 29.49 -22.70
N VAL A 93 -6.91 30.21 -23.71
CA VAL A 93 -7.45 29.68 -24.96
C VAL A 93 -6.39 28.81 -25.63
N TYR A 94 -6.55 27.49 -25.58
CA TYR A 94 -5.96 26.61 -26.57
C TYR A 94 -7.02 26.38 -27.65
N GLN A 95 -6.91 27.13 -28.73
CA GLN A 95 -7.64 26.88 -29.97
C GLN A 95 -7.06 25.63 -30.64
N GLY A 96 -7.94 24.71 -31.00
CA GLY A 96 -7.73 23.82 -32.14
C GLY A 96 -7.56 22.34 -31.83
N TYR A 97 -8.65 21.68 -31.41
CA TYR A 97 -8.98 20.34 -31.89
C TYR A 97 -10.49 20.20 -32.00
N THR A 98 -10.99 20.22 -33.24
CA THR A 98 -12.33 19.76 -33.59
C THR A 98 -12.37 18.25 -33.39
N SER A 99 -12.96 17.82 -32.27
CA SER A 99 -13.30 16.40 -32.02
C SER A 99 -14.68 16.13 -32.60
N ALA A 100 -14.72 15.36 -33.69
CA ALA A 100 -15.94 14.88 -34.30
C ALA A 100 -16.42 13.60 -33.60
N ALA A 101 -17.73 13.54 -33.37
CA ALA A 101 -18.57 12.35 -33.18
C ALA A 101 -18.19 11.36 -32.06
N ASP A 102 -18.91 11.56 -30.96
CA ASP A 102 -19.37 10.59 -29.97
C ASP A 102 -19.75 9.21 -30.56
N PRO A 103 -19.32 8.11 -29.93
CA PRO A 103 -20.23 6.99 -29.72
C PRO A 103 -20.39 6.72 -28.24
N SER A 104 -21.66 6.66 -27.82
CA SER A 104 -22.13 6.25 -26.50
C SER A 104 -21.31 5.10 -25.90
N GLU A 105 -20.54 5.43 -24.87
CA GLU A 105 -19.84 4.44 -24.05
C GLU A 105 -20.80 3.96 -22.96
N SER A 106 -21.34 2.76 -23.17
CA SER A 106 -22.09 2.00 -22.17
C SER A 106 -21.31 1.94 -20.85
N ALA A 107 -21.97 2.36 -19.77
CA ALA A 107 -21.50 2.22 -18.41
C ALA A 107 -21.18 0.74 -18.12
N THR A 108 -19.89 0.41 -18.17
CA THR A 108 -19.40 -0.91 -17.76
C THR A 108 -19.32 -0.91 -16.24
N ALA A 109 -19.88 -1.95 -15.62
CA ALA A 109 -19.87 -2.19 -14.18
C ALA A 109 -18.44 -2.15 -13.59
N PRO A 110 -18.26 -1.97 -12.27
CA PRO A 110 -16.95 -1.93 -11.65
C PRO A 110 -16.25 -3.28 -11.86
N SER A 111 -15.20 -3.29 -12.68
CA SER A 111 -14.39 -4.47 -12.89
C SER A 111 -13.73 -4.86 -11.57
N GLU A 112 -14.11 -6.01 -11.02
CA GLU A 112 -13.26 -6.76 -10.10
C GLU A 112 -11.84 -6.84 -10.71
N HIS A 113 -10.82 -6.80 -9.86
CA HIS A 113 -9.41 -6.83 -10.26
C HIS A 113 -9.05 -8.17 -10.92
N VAL A 114 -9.45 -8.39 -12.17
CA VAL A 114 -9.08 -9.58 -12.94
C VAL A 114 -7.66 -9.39 -13.43
N VAL A 115 -6.71 -9.96 -12.69
CA VAL A 115 -5.31 -10.07 -13.11
C VAL A 115 -5.26 -11.07 -14.27
N THR A 116 -5.35 -10.58 -15.50
CA THR A 116 -5.13 -11.42 -16.68
C THR A 116 -3.61 -11.55 -16.87
N ALA A 117 -3.02 -12.59 -16.27
CA ALA A 117 -1.59 -12.83 -16.35
C ALA A 117 -1.18 -13.04 -17.82
N GLN A 118 -0.44 -12.07 -18.38
CA GLN A 118 0.34 -12.35 -19.58
C GLN A 118 1.38 -13.39 -19.19
N SER A 119 1.34 -14.53 -19.87
CA SER A 119 2.15 -15.71 -19.56
C SER A 119 3.62 -15.48 -19.95
N GLY A 120 4.30 -14.54 -19.30
CA GLY A 120 5.75 -14.43 -19.33
C GLY A 120 6.35 -15.69 -18.71
N SER A 121 7.50 -16.15 -19.23
CA SER A 121 8.21 -17.37 -18.79
C SER A 121 8.66 -17.28 -17.33
N GLY A 122 7.73 -17.48 -16.39
CA GLY A 122 7.99 -17.54 -14.95
C GLY A 122 8.55 -18.89 -14.53
N ALA A 123 9.48 -18.88 -13.57
CA ALA A 123 9.98 -20.09 -12.91
C ALA A 123 8.85 -20.81 -12.16
N VAL A 124 8.83 -22.14 -12.25
CA VAL A 124 7.88 -22.99 -11.51
C VAL A 124 8.56 -23.42 -10.21
N LEU A 125 7.95 -23.08 -9.09
CA LEU A 125 8.41 -23.43 -7.74
C LEU A 125 7.45 -24.44 -7.11
N ALA A 126 7.87 -25.07 -6.00
CA ALA A 126 7.00 -25.91 -5.20
C ALA A 126 5.73 -25.16 -4.74
N GLY A 127 5.87 -23.87 -4.40
CA GLY A 127 4.77 -22.98 -4.08
C GLY A 127 4.08 -22.33 -5.28
N GLY A 128 4.48 -22.65 -6.51
CA GLY A 128 3.84 -22.22 -7.76
C GLY A 128 4.68 -21.29 -8.64
N ARG A 129 4.02 -20.63 -9.60
CA ARG A 129 4.72 -19.84 -10.62
C ARG A 129 4.90 -18.39 -10.16
N ILE A 130 6.11 -17.85 -10.30
CA ILE A 130 6.33 -16.40 -10.19
C ILE A 130 6.05 -15.75 -11.54
N ALA A 131 5.17 -14.76 -11.58
CA ALA A 131 4.80 -14.06 -12.81
C ALA A 131 4.64 -12.56 -12.56
N TYR A 132 4.40 -11.80 -13.64
CA TYR A 132 3.96 -10.42 -13.51
C TYR A 132 2.81 -10.15 -14.51
N ALA A 133 2.01 -9.13 -14.22
CA ALA A 133 0.90 -8.73 -15.07
C ALA A 133 0.69 -7.21 -14.98
N PRO A 134 0.07 -6.59 -16.01
CA PRO A 134 -0.46 -5.25 -15.87
C PRO A 134 -1.42 -5.18 -14.67
N PHE A 135 -1.30 -4.11 -13.88
CA PHE A 135 -2.16 -3.89 -12.73
C PHE A 135 -2.90 -2.58 -12.90
N ASN A 136 -4.23 -2.64 -12.82
CA ASN A 136 -5.06 -1.44 -12.78
C ASN A 136 -5.52 -1.22 -11.34
N GLU A 137 -5.14 -0.08 -10.79
CA GLU A 137 -5.45 0.30 -9.43
C GLU A 137 -6.47 1.44 -9.46
N SER A 138 -7.59 1.26 -8.77
CA SER A 138 -8.65 2.26 -8.74
C SER A 138 -8.14 3.59 -8.16
N GLY A 139 -8.52 4.71 -8.80
CA GLY A 139 -8.19 6.05 -8.30
C GLY A 139 -6.71 6.44 -8.44
N VAL A 140 -5.96 5.82 -9.33
CA VAL A 140 -4.67 6.31 -9.83
C VAL A 140 -4.91 6.54 -11.31
N GLY A 141 -4.43 7.67 -11.85
CA GLY A 141 -4.65 8.04 -13.24
C GLY A 141 -4.14 7.00 -14.25
N ARG A 142 -4.00 7.38 -15.52
CA ARG A 142 -3.58 6.47 -16.61
C ARG A 142 -2.12 5.98 -16.53
N HIS A 143 -1.56 5.79 -15.34
CA HIS A 143 -0.23 5.26 -15.14
C HIS A 143 -0.25 3.74 -15.24
N HIS A 144 0.74 3.18 -15.93
CA HIS A 144 0.90 1.75 -16.07
C HIS A 144 1.54 1.18 -14.79
N HIS A 145 0.80 0.41 -14.00
CA HIS A 145 1.37 -0.36 -12.89
C HIS A 145 1.60 -1.80 -13.33
N SER A 146 2.46 -2.52 -12.62
CA SER A 146 2.63 -3.96 -12.78
C SER A 146 2.65 -4.65 -11.44
N VAL A 147 1.92 -5.73 -11.32
CA VAL A 147 1.92 -6.59 -10.13
C VAL A 147 2.87 -7.77 -10.38
N VAL A 148 3.69 -8.08 -9.39
CA VAL A 148 4.46 -9.33 -9.34
C VAL A 148 3.69 -10.31 -8.48
N THR A 149 3.48 -11.52 -8.99
CA THR A 149 2.68 -12.55 -8.33
C THR A 149 3.46 -13.84 -8.11
N LEU A 150 3.07 -14.61 -7.10
CA LEU A 150 3.52 -15.97 -6.82
C LEU A 150 2.29 -16.85 -6.65
N ALA A 151 2.11 -17.83 -7.54
CA ALA A 151 0.88 -18.64 -7.60
C ALA A 151 -0.41 -17.79 -7.64
N GLY A 152 -0.37 -16.65 -8.35
CA GLY A 152 -1.51 -15.73 -8.43
C GLY A 152 -1.71 -14.82 -7.22
N LEU A 153 -1.03 -15.07 -6.09
CA LEU A 153 -0.99 -14.13 -4.97
C LEU A 153 -0.16 -12.91 -5.34
N GLN A 154 -0.65 -11.72 -5.00
CA GLN A 154 0.05 -10.47 -5.26
C GLN A 154 1.17 -10.31 -4.21
N LEU A 155 2.43 -10.28 -4.67
CA LEU A 155 3.59 -10.08 -3.80
C LEU A 155 3.88 -8.61 -3.62
N LEU A 156 3.96 -7.86 -4.73
CA LEU A 156 4.30 -6.45 -4.73
C LEU A 156 3.75 -5.77 -5.99
N ILE A 157 3.48 -4.47 -5.88
CA ILE A 157 2.98 -3.63 -6.98
C ILE A 157 4.01 -2.58 -7.31
N LEU A 158 4.57 -2.68 -8.51
CA LEU A 158 5.48 -1.71 -9.08
C LEU A 158 4.68 -0.60 -9.75
N ARG A 159 4.96 0.64 -9.35
CA ARG A 159 4.26 1.84 -9.84
C ARG A 159 5.18 2.81 -10.58
N ASP A 160 6.49 2.57 -10.50
CA ASP A 160 7.55 3.39 -11.10
C ASP A 160 8.46 2.49 -11.96
N GLU A 161 9.04 3.05 -13.01
CA GLU A 161 9.94 2.29 -13.90
C GLU A 161 11.37 2.21 -13.38
N GLY A 162 11.77 3.08 -12.43
CA GLY A 162 13.14 3.15 -11.94
C GLY A 162 14.14 3.42 -13.08
N SER A 163 15.19 2.60 -13.17
CA SER A 163 16.18 2.64 -14.25
C SER A 163 15.80 1.82 -15.49
N PHE A 164 14.58 1.28 -15.55
CA PHE A 164 14.10 0.47 -16.66
C PHE A 164 13.32 1.30 -17.69
N SER A 165 13.13 0.75 -18.89
CA SER A 165 12.37 1.39 -19.97
C SER A 165 10.85 1.43 -19.76
N SER A 166 10.34 0.69 -18.78
CA SER A 166 8.92 0.67 -18.38
C SER A 166 8.74 -0.08 -17.07
N VAL A 167 7.60 0.13 -16.41
CA VAL A 167 7.20 -0.64 -15.21
C VAL A 167 7.09 -2.15 -15.51
N ALA A 168 6.63 -2.53 -16.70
CA ALA A 168 6.56 -3.93 -17.12
C ALA A 168 7.96 -4.56 -17.30
N ALA A 169 8.91 -3.82 -17.89
CA ALA A 169 10.29 -4.28 -18.01
C ALA A 169 10.95 -4.47 -16.64
N ARG A 170 10.68 -3.56 -15.70
CA ARG A 170 11.11 -3.68 -14.30
C ARG A 170 10.51 -4.92 -13.64
N ALA A 171 9.20 -5.13 -13.79
CA ALA A 171 8.52 -6.31 -13.25
C ALA A 171 9.09 -7.62 -13.80
N ALA A 172 9.36 -7.67 -15.11
CA ALA A 172 9.99 -8.82 -15.76
C ALA A 172 11.38 -9.12 -15.18
N ALA A 173 12.20 -8.08 -14.93
CA ALA A 173 13.51 -8.24 -14.32
C ALA A 173 13.41 -8.75 -12.87
N VAL A 174 12.45 -8.27 -12.09
CA VAL A 174 12.18 -8.77 -10.73
C VAL A 174 11.77 -10.24 -10.76
N VAL A 175 10.82 -10.62 -11.61
CA VAL A 175 10.39 -12.02 -11.75
C VAL A 175 11.53 -12.93 -12.15
N LYS A 176 12.37 -12.49 -13.11
CA LYS A 176 13.56 -13.24 -13.52
C LYS A 176 14.50 -13.48 -12.35
N ARG A 177 14.87 -12.42 -11.61
CA ARG A 177 15.78 -12.50 -10.46
C ARG A 177 15.22 -13.36 -9.33
N LEU A 178 13.92 -13.22 -9.02
CA LEU A 178 13.25 -14.07 -8.04
C LEU A 178 13.28 -15.54 -8.49
N GLY A 179 13.03 -15.82 -9.77
CA GLY A 179 13.15 -17.17 -10.33
C GLY A 179 14.56 -17.75 -10.23
N GLU A 180 15.59 -16.94 -10.49
CA GLU A 180 17.00 -17.34 -10.34
C GLU A 180 17.34 -17.70 -8.89
N VAL A 181 17.00 -16.84 -7.93
CA VAL A 181 17.32 -17.09 -6.51
C VAL A 181 16.48 -18.21 -5.90
N ALA A 182 15.30 -18.51 -6.45
CA ALA A 182 14.48 -19.62 -5.98
C ALA A 182 15.07 -21.01 -6.32
N VAL A 183 15.95 -21.08 -7.31
CA VAL A 183 16.72 -22.30 -7.63
C VAL A 183 17.96 -22.43 -6.74
N ALA A 184 18.47 -21.32 -6.21
CA ALA A 184 19.79 -21.20 -5.59
C ALA A 184 19.81 -21.49 -4.07
N ASN A 185 19.15 -22.55 -3.59
CA ASN A 185 19.21 -22.99 -2.18
C ASN A 185 18.61 -21.99 -1.15
N PRO A 186 18.48 -22.37 0.15
CA PRO A 186 17.91 -21.47 1.16
C PRO A 186 18.67 -20.14 1.25
N GLY A 187 17.90 -19.06 1.38
CA GLY A 187 18.42 -17.72 1.58
C GLY A 187 17.36 -16.81 2.18
N THR A 188 17.74 -15.55 2.40
CA THR A 188 16.89 -14.55 3.06
C THR A 188 16.92 -13.24 2.30
N PHE A 189 15.77 -12.55 2.25
CA PHE A 189 15.74 -11.17 1.75
C PHE A 189 16.12 -10.22 2.87
N ARG A 190 16.93 -9.22 2.53
CA ARG A 190 17.31 -8.14 3.44
C ARG A 190 17.40 -6.84 2.68
N THR A 191 17.31 -5.76 3.43
CA THR A 191 17.63 -4.44 2.89
C THR A 191 19.12 -4.32 2.64
N GLY A 192 19.46 -3.68 1.54
CA GLY A 192 20.81 -3.23 1.26
C GLY A 192 20.78 -1.84 0.63
N HIS A 193 21.97 -1.30 0.40
CA HIS A 193 22.15 -0.04 -0.28
C HIS A 193 23.01 -0.27 -1.53
N THR A 194 22.60 0.32 -2.64
CA THR A 194 23.30 0.33 -3.92
C THR A 194 23.67 1.77 -4.27
N PRO A 195 24.55 2.01 -5.25
CA PRO A 195 24.77 3.37 -5.76
C PRO A 195 23.49 4.07 -6.25
N GLU A 196 22.45 3.31 -6.62
CA GLU A 196 21.15 3.82 -7.08
C GLU A 196 20.16 4.07 -5.93
N GLY A 197 20.51 3.71 -4.69
CA GLY A 197 19.67 3.89 -3.50
C GLY A 197 19.38 2.60 -2.74
N ASP A 198 18.31 2.63 -1.94
CA ASP A 198 17.88 1.49 -1.13
C ASP A 198 17.41 0.33 -2.02
N ALA A 199 17.69 -0.90 -1.62
CA ALA A 199 17.37 -2.07 -2.41
C ALA A 199 16.93 -3.24 -1.55
N VAL A 200 16.13 -4.12 -2.17
CA VAL A 200 15.83 -5.46 -1.69
C VAL A 200 16.87 -6.40 -2.27
N MET A 201 17.58 -7.10 -1.40
CA MET A 201 18.67 -8.00 -1.75
C MET A 201 18.39 -9.41 -1.22
N PHE A 202 18.78 -10.44 -1.97
CA PHE A 202 18.74 -11.82 -1.53
C PHE A 202 20.12 -12.31 -1.14
N TYR A 203 20.23 -12.88 0.05
CA TYR A 203 21.45 -13.47 0.61
C TYR A 203 21.27 -14.97 0.69
N GLU A 204 21.94 -15.71 -0.20
CA GLU A 204 22.08 -17.16 -0.11
C GLU A 204 23.00 -17.52 1.07
N GLU A 205 22.72 -18.63 1.76
CA GLU A 205 23.40 -19.04 3.00
C GLU A 205 24.93 -19.14 2.88
N ASN A 206 25.47 -19.31 1.66
CA ASN A 206 26.91 -19.47 1.42
C ASN A 206 27.48 -18.51 0.36
N ALA A 207 26.68 -17.57 -0.17
CA ALA A 207 27.17 -16.65 -1.19
C ALA A 207 27.85 -15.43 -0.55
N GLN A 208 29.01 -15.04 -1.11
CA GLN A 208 29.70 -13.82 -0.68
C GLN A 208 29.02 -12.54 -1.18
N ASN A 209 28.31 -12.63 -2.31
CA ASN A 209 27.68 -11.49 -2.96
C ASN A 209 26.16 -11.66 -2.97
N PRO A 210 25.40 -10.72 -2.39
CA PRO A 210 23.96 -10.76 -2.48
C PRO A 210 23.49 -10.50 -3.92
N THR A 211 22.34 -11.07 -4.28
CA THR A 211 21.67 -10.76 -5.55
C THR A 211 20.69 -9.62 -5.32
N THR A 212 20.89 -8.48 -6.02
CA THR A 212 19.92 -7.38 -5.99
C THR A 212 18.64 -7.79 -6.70
N ILE A 213 17.53 -7.85 -5.97
CA ILE A 213 16.22 -8.19 -6.52
C ILE A 213 15.58 -6.94 -7.14
N LEU A 214 15.54 -5.85 -6.36
CA LEU A 214 14.84 -4.63 -6.73
C LEU A 214 15.48 -3.41 -6.06
N ASN A 215 15.81 -2.38 -6.84
CA ASN A 215 16.13 -1.05 -6.31
C ASN A 215 14.81 -0.29 -6.04
N VAL A 216 14.75 0.45 -4.93
CA VAL A 216 13.57 1.17 -4.46
C VAL A 216 13.79 2.67 -4.58
N SER A 217 13.11 3.31 -5.53
CA SER A 217 13.29 4.73 -5.81
C SER A 217 12.48 5.60 -4.83
N HIS A 218 12.80 6.89 -4.76
CA HIS A 218 11.93 7.86 -4.07
C HIS A 218 10.55 7.98 -4.74
N ALA A 219 10.42 7.66 -6.03
CA ALA A 219 9.14 7.66 -6.71
C ALA A 219 8.27 6.47 -6.26
N ASP A 220 8.86 5.28 -6.06
CA ASP A 220 8.16 4.13 -5.44
C ASP A 220 7.62 4.50 -4.06
N ALA A 221 8.49 5.05 -3.21
CA ALA A 221 8.14 5.42 -1.85
C ALA A 221 6.99 6.44 -1.82
N ARG A 222 7.04 7.49 -2.66
CA ARG A 222 5.95 8.45 -2.80
C ARG A 222 4.65 7.83 -3.31
N ALA A 223 4.74 6.86 -4.23
CA ALA A 223 3.57 6.16 -4.73
C ALA A 223 2.89 5.35 -3.61
N TYR A 224 3.66 4.65 -2.78
CA TYR A 224 3.16 3.91 -1.62
C TYR A 224 2.65 4.83 -0.49
N GLN A 225 3.28 5.98 -0.25
CA GLN A 225 2.85 6.95 0.75
C GLN A 225 1.39 7.39 0.53
N ARG A 226 1.00 7.65 -0.72
CA ARG A 226 -0.39 8.04 -1.05
C ARG A 226 -1.44 7.00 -0.69
N ARG A 227 -1.07 5.71 -0.67
CA ARG A 227 -1.97 4.58 -0.34
C ARG A 227 -1.90 4.16 1.11
N SER A 228 -0.74 4.36 1.71
CA SER A 228 -0.48 3.94 3.08
C SER A 228 -0.96 4.98 4.09
N GLY A 229 -1.28 6.21 3.69
CA GLY A 229 -1.71 7.26 4.63
C GLY A 229 -0.63 7.60 5.67
N ARG A 230 0.64 7.28 5.39
CA ARG A 230 1.80 7.54 6.23
C ARG A 230 2.98 7.96 5.38
N THR A 231 3.94 8.65 5.97
CA THR A 231 5.22 8.92 5.30
C THR A 231 5.92 7.61 4.99
N VAL A 232 6.28 7.42 3.71
CA VAL A 232 7.02 6.24 3.25
C VAL A 232 8.32 6.72 2.60
N THR A 233 9.45 6.31 3.16
CA THR A 233 10.78 6.52 2.58
C THR A 233 11.20 5.31 1.74
N SER A 234 12.19 5.46 0.87
CA SER A 234 12.76 4.34 0.10
C SER A 234 13.30 3.24 1.02
N ALA A 235 13.98 3.62 2.10
CA ALA A 235 14.49 2.69 3.11
C ALA A 235 13.36 1.93 3.83
N LEU A 236 12.28 2.62 4.24
CA LEU A 236 11.12 1.98 4.86
C LEU A 236 10.45 0.99 3.89
N LEU A 237 10.27 1.39 2.63
CA LEU A 237 9.65 0.53 1.62
C LEU A 237 10.53 -0.67 1.26
N ALA A 238 11.85 -0.50 1.17
CA ALA A 238 12.80 -1.59 0.96
C ALA A 238 12.79 -2.57 2.13
N ALA A 239 12.71 -2.09 3.38
CA ALA A 239 12.56 -2.93 4.57
C ALA A 239 11.28 -3.74 4.52
N TYR A 240 10.16 -3.05 4.25
CA TYR A 240 8.86 -3.69 4.14
C TYR A 240 8.83 -4.78 3.05
N TRP A 241 9.30 -4.46 1.84
CA TRP A 241 9.33 -5.44 0.75
C TRP A 241 10.28 -6.61 1.02
N SER A 242 11.42 -6.38 1.68
CA SER A 242 12.31 -7.46 2.13
C SER A 242 11.62 -8.41 3.11
N ASP A 243 10.90 -7.86 4.08
CA ASP A 243 10.19 -8.64 5.10
C ASP A 243 9.00 -9.40 4.48
N LEU A 244 8.21 -8.74 3.64
CA LEU A 244 7.10 -9.36 2.91
C LEU A 244 7.55 -10.50 2.01
N LEU A 245 8.61 -10.29 1.21
CA LEU A 245 9.16 -11.34 0.36
C LEU A 245 9.71 -12.50 1.20
N SER A 246 10.38 -12.22 2.31
CA SER A 246 10.90 -13.26 3.21
C SER A 246 9.81 -14.15 3.79
N ASP A 247 8.67 -13.59 4.17
CA ASP A 247 7.56 -14.36 4.73
C ASP A 247 6.87 -15.21 3.64
N TYR A 248 6.62 -14.65 2.44
CA TYR A 248 6.13 -15.45 1.32
C TYR A 248 7.09 -16.56 0.91
N TRP A 249 8.40 -16.31 0.92
CA TRP A 249 9.43 -17.32 0.65
C TRP A 249 9.41 -18.43 1.70
N SER A 250 9.26 -18.04 2.96
CA SER A 250 9.19 -18.96 4.10
C SER A 250 8.02 -19.93 3.94
N ILE A 251 6.86 -19.44 3.52
CA ILE A 251 5.68 -20.27 3.26
C ILE A 251 5.89 -21.15 2.02
N ALA A 252 6.22 -20.53 0.89
CA ALA A 252 6.15 -21.17 -0.43
C ALA A 252 7.31 -22.13 -0.74
N LEU A 253 8.49 -21.89 -0.15
CA LEU A 253 9.70 -22.64 -0.46
C LEU A 253 10.27 -23.37 0.76
N ASN A 254 10.23 -22.74 1.94
CA ASN A 254 10.84 -23.33 3.13
C ASN A 254 9.85 -24.13 3.98
N SER A 255 8.55 -24.01 3.72
CA SER A 255 7.49 -24.65 4.52
C SER A 255 7.54 -24.25 6.00
N THR A 256 7.95 -23.02 6.29
CA THR A 256 8.11 -22.47 7.65
C THR A 256 7.12 -21.34 7.92
N THR A 257 6.70 -21.21 9.18
CA THR A 257 5.84 -20.12 9.64
C THR A 257 6.47 -18.75 9.32
N PRO A 258 5.70 -17.79 8.78
CA PRO A 258 6.18 -16.42 8.57
C PRO A 258 6.43 -15.71 9.92
N LEU A 259 7.47 -14.88 10.00
CA LEU A 259 7.93 -14.25 11.25
C LEU A 259 8.24 -12.76 11.12
N ARG A 260 8.42 -12.26 9.90
CA ARG A 260 8.88 -10.88 9.68
C ARG A 260 7.76 -9.88 9.91
N LEU A 261 6.57 -10.22 9.43
CA LEU A 261 5.37 -9.38 9.52
C LEU A 261 4.37 -9.90 10.57
N SER A 262 4.74 -10.83 11.44
CA SER A 262 3.82 -11.42 12.42
C SER A 262 3.32 -10.44 13.50
N ASP A 263 3.96 -9.28 13.63
CA ASP A 263 3.59 -8.21 14.57
C ASP A 263 2.70 -7.13 13.94
N VAL A 264 2.52 -7.14 12.61
CA VAL A 264 1.60 -6.24 11.94
C VAL A 264 0.23 -6.90 11.78
N HIS A 265 -0.85 -6.14 11.93
CA HIS A 265 -2.21 -6.69 11.89
C HIS A 265 -2.51 -7.45 10.59
N GLU A 266 -2.13 -6.88 9.44
CA GLU A 266 -2.32 -7.57 8.16
C GLU A 266 -1.47 -8.84 8.01
N GLY A 267 -0.40 -8.99 8.79
CA GLY A 267 0.47 -10.15 8.81
C GLY A 267 -0.16 -11.41 9.40
N GLU A 268 -1.25 -11.27 10.16
CA GLU A 268 -2.08 -12.41 10.59
C GLU A 268 -2.57 -13.23 9.39
N ALA A 269 -2.79 -12.59 8.24
CA ALA A 269 -3.21 -13.27 7.02
C ALA A 269 -2.11 -14.17 6.42
N LEU A 270 -0.83 -13.86 6.65
CA LEU A 270 0.28 -14.73 6.25
C LEU A 270 0.33 -15.99 7.11
N ASN A 271 0.03 -15.88 8.42
CA ASN A 271 -0.09 -17.04 9.31
C ASN A 271 -1.28 -17.92 8.90
N ALA A 272 -2.44 -17.31 8.63
CA ALA A 272 -3.61 -18.04 8.14
C ALA A 272 -3.32 -18.73 6.80
N LEU A 273 -2.60 -18.05 5.88
CA LEU A 273 -2.15 -18.64 4.62
C LEU A 273 -1.25 -19.85 4.86
N PHE A 274 -0.28 -19.75 5.78
CA PHE A 274 0.60 -20.87 6.14
C PHE A 274 -0.18 -22.05 6.74
N GLU A 275 -1.17 -21.80 7.59
CA GLU A 275 -2.02 -22.86 8.15
C GLU A 275 -2.83 -23.58 7.07
N GLN A 276 -3.43 -22.86 6.12
CA GLN A 276 -4.14 -23.50 5.01
C GLN A 276 -3.18 -24.23 4.07
N TRP A 277 -2.04 -23.61 3.79
CA TRP A 277 -0.99 -24.20 2.98
C TRP A 277 -0.48 -25.50 3.59
N SER A 278 -0.23 -25.57 4.90
CA SER A 278 0.29 -26.76 5.59
C SER A 278 -0.73 -27.91 5.72
N LYS A 279 -2.03 -27.61 5.71
CA LYS A 279 -3.11 -28.62 5.70
C LYS A 279 -3.24 -29.36 4.37
N SER A 280 -2.78 -28.76 3.26
CA SER A 280 -2.88 -29.40 1.95
C SER A 280 -1.90 -30.58 1.83
N ALA A 281 -2.41 -31.75 1.42
CA ALA A 281 -1.58 -32.91 1.09
C ALA A 281 -0.90 -32.77 -0.28
N ASP A 282 -1.40 -31.87 -1.13
CA ASP A 282 -0.89 -31.68 -2.49
C ASP A 282 0.41 -30.89 -2.47
N SER A 283 1.44 -31.39 -3.14
CA SER A 283 2.72 -30.70 -3.37
C SER A 283 2.76 -29.95 -4.71
N GLY A 284 1.59 -29.77 -5.34
CA GLY A 284 1.48 -29.18 -6.67
C GLY A 284 1.70 -27.67 -6.71
N ALA A 285 2.04 -27.15 -7.89
CA ALA A 285 2.29 -25.73 -8.16
C ALA A 285 1.08 -24.81 -7.87
N SER A 286 -0.13 -25.36 -7.74
CA SER A 286 -1.34 -24.59 -7.38
C SER A 286 -1.58 -24.49 -5.88
N ARG A 287 -0.83 -25.22 -5.05
CA ARG A 287 -1.10 -25.36 -3.61
C ARG A 287 -1.25 -24.02 -2.89
N LEU A 288 -0.39 -23.05 -3.18
CA LEU A 288 -0.44 -21.74 -2.54
C LEU A 288 -1.65 -20.91 -3.01
N ALA A 289 -2.01 -21.02 -4.28
CA ALA A 289 -3.22 -20.38 -4.83
C ALA A 289 -4.47 -20.96 -4.15
N ASP A 290 -4.56 -22.29 -4.08
CA ASP A 290 -5.70 -22.98 -3.48
C ASP A 290 -5.82 -22.66 -1.98
N ALA A 291 -4.69 -22.66 -1.25
CA ALA A 291 -4.65 -22.25 0.16
C ALA A 291 -5.17 -20.83 0.36
N SER A 292 -4.84 -19.90 -0.55
CA SER A 292 -5.32 -18.52 -0.46
C SER A 292 -6.82 -18.38 -0.71
N GLN A 293 -7.39 -19.18 -1.63
CA GLN A 293 -8.82 -19.17 -1.92
C GLN A 293 -9.66 -19.72 -0.77
N LEU A 294 -9.07 -20.59 0.06
CA LEU A 294 -9.71 -21.15 1.26
C LEU A 294 -9.65 -20.21 2.47
N LEU A 295 -8.96 -19.07 2.38
CA LEU A 295 -8.92 -18.09 3.46
C LEU A 295 -10.27 -17.38 3.63
N PRO A 296 -10.61 -16.96 4.86
CA PRO A 296 -11.72 -16.04 5.08
C PRO A 296 -11.54 -14.76 4.23
N PRO A 297 -12.64 -14.13 3.75
CA PRO A 297 -12.56 -12.93 2.90
C PRO A 297 -11.73 -11.79 3.51
N GLN A 298 -11.79 -11.62 4.84
CA GLN A 298 -10.98 -10.63 5.55
C GLN A 298 -9.48 -10.90 5.40
N ALA A 299 -9.04 -12.15 5.57
CA ALA A 299 -7.64 -12.52 5.40
C ALA A 299 -7.18 -12.37 3.94
N GLN A 300 -8.02 -12.70 2.96
CA GLN A 300 -7.74 -12.41 1.55
C GLN A 300 -7.56 -10.90 1.29
N GLN A 301 -8.41 -10.07 1.91
CA GLN A 301 -8.29 -8.62 1.82
C GLN A 301 -6.99 -8.12 2.49
N HIS A 302 -6.59 -8.69 3.62
CA HIS A 302 -5.32 -8.36 4.27
C HIS A 302 -4.11 -8.74 3.40
N LEU A 303 -4.13 -9.90 2.72
CA LEU A 303 -3.07 -10.27 1.76
C LEU A 303 -2.97 -9.25 0.61
N LEU A 304 -4.12 -8.79 0.09
CA LEU A 304 -4.16 -7.74 -0.93
C LEU A 304 -3.63 -6.39 -0.39
N GLN A 305 -3.95 -6.06 0.87
CA GLN A 305 -3.44 -4.87 1.52
C GLN A 305 -1.92 -4.90 1.67
N LEU A 306 -1.33 -6.05 2.04
CA LEU A 306 0.12 -6.19 2.11
C LEU A 306 0.81 -5.89 0.77
N ALA A 307 0.22 -6.30 -0.36
CA ALA A 307 0.80 -5.97 -1.67
C ALA A 307 0.71 -4.47 -2.03
N THR A 308 -0.36 -3.80 -1.58
CA THR A 308 -0.76 -2.47 -2.06
C THR A 308 -0.30 -1.31 -1.19
N ARG A 309 -0.11 -1.51 0.12
CA ARG A 309 0.25 -0.48 1.10
C ARG A 309 1.29 -0.96 2.12
N VAL A 310 1.99 -0.02 2.75
CA VAL A 310 2.82 -0.29 3.93
C VAL A 310 1.94 -0.15 5.18
N PRO A 311 1.75 -1.21 5.99
CA PRO A 311 0.96 -1.14 7.23
C PRO A 311 1.44 -0.01 8.16
N HIS A 312 0.53 0.63 8.90
CA HIS A 312 0.84 1.76 9.79
C HIS A 312 1.73 1.40 10.97
N ASP A 313 1.57 0.19 11.47
CA ASP A 313 2.31 -0.42 12.58
C ASP A 313 3.67 -0.99 12.15
N PHE A 314 3.92 -1.13 10.83
CA PHE A 314 5.24 -1.58 10.35
C PHE A 314 6.33 -0.58 10.77
N THR A 315 7.38 -1.12 11.40
CA THR A 315 8.59 -0.38 11.78
C THR A 315 9.81 -1.10 11.26
N VAL A 316 10.83 -0.34 10.83
CA VAL A 316 12.10 -0.94 10.41
C VAL A 316 12.75 -1.57 11.63
N ARG A 317 12.80 -2.89 11.67
CA ARG A 317 13.57 -3.62 12.68
C ARG A 317 15.04 -3.36 12.39
N GLU A 318 15.76 -2.80 13.35
CA GLU A 318 17.22 -2.78 13.22
C GLU A 318 17.69 -4.22 13.06
N PRO A 319 18.49 -4.54 12.04
CA PRO A 319 19.04 -5.88 11.91
C PRO A 319 19.76 -6.14 13.23
N HIS A 320 19.33 -7.19 13.95
CA HIS A 320 19.97 -7.59 15.20
C HIS A 320 21.47 -7.60 14.94
N ARG A 321 22.18 -6.59 15.46
CA ARG A 321 23.63 -6.62 15.48
C ARG A 321 23.97 -7.83 16.31
N GLN A 322 24.23 -8.95 15.65
CA GLN A 322 24.82 -10.11 16.30
C GLN A 322 26.11 -9.59 16.91
N LYS A 323 26.08 -9.45 18.23
CA LYS A 323 27.25 -9.10 19.05
C LYS A 323 28.22 -10.26 19.04
#